data_AF-A0A844ML23-F1
#
_entry.id   AF-A0A844ML23-F1
#
_cell.length_a   1.000
_cell.length_b   1.000
_cell.length_c   1.000
_cell.angle_alpha   90.00
_cell.angle_beta   90.00
_cell.angle_gamma   90.00
#
_symmetry.space_group_name_H-M   'P 1'
#
loop_
_entity.id
_entity.type
_entity.pdbx_description
1 polymer ?
#
loop_
_entity_poly.entity_id
_entity_poly.type
_entity_poly.pdbx_seq_one_letter_code
_entity_poly.pdbx_strand_id
1 'polypeptide(L)'
;MSFVPRFTYDHLLVRHLGVIEGARAVIEVLPLPPDTTLRLRHDALQRSTRSSTQIEGNPLDEVAVRRAIARSDRTGSDAEQEVRNYWRALDRVEEFAEAQIPITEAFIKELHRIVIVRGRGRSN
;
A
#
# COMPACT_ATOMS: atom_id res chain seq x y z
N MET A 1 -14.76 1.94 -28.69
CA MET A 1 -15.83 1.51 -27.75
C MET A 1 -15.29 1.68 -26.35
N SER A 2 -15.98 2.41 -25.48
CA SER A 2 -15.63 2.49 -24.05
C SER A 2 -15.99 1.17 -23.36
N PHE A 3 -15.12 0.70 -22.46
CA PHE A 3 -15.44 -0.45 -21.60
C PHE A 3 -16.51 -0.04 -20.60
N VAL A 4 -17.62 -0.80 -20.53
CA VAL A 4 -18.69 -0.60 -19.55
C VAL A 4 -18.75 -1.84 -18.65
N PRO A 5 -18.15 -1.81 -17.46
CA PRO A 5 -18.18 -2.95 -16.56
C PRO A 5 -19.61 -3.23 -16.08
N ARG A 6 -19.96 -4.52 -16.00
CA ARG A 6 -21.25 -4.98 -15.46
C ARG A 6 -21.02 -5.54 -14.06
N PHE A 7 -21.59 -4.88 -13.06
CA PHE A 7 -21.54 -5.31 -11.66
C PHE A 7 -22.88 -5.93 -11.27
N THR A 8 -22.84 -7.06 -10.56
CA THR A 8 -24.01 -7.73 -10.01
C THR A 8 -23.94 -7.70 -8.51
N TYR A 9 -25.03 -7.27 -7.88
CA TYR A 9 -25.18 -7.29 -6.42
C TYR A 9 -25.89 -8.57 -6.01
N ASP A 10 -25.42 -9.18 -4.93
CA ASP A 10 -26.12 -10.25 -4.25
C ASP A 10 -26.26 -9.94 -2.76
N HIS A 11 -27.09 -10.72 -2.07
CA HIS A 11 -27.39 -10.50 -0.65
C HIS A 11 -26.15 -10.68 0.24
N LEU A 12 -25.20 -11.56 -0.14
CA LEU A 12 -23.98 -11.78 0.63
C LEU A 12 -23.03 -10.59 0.48
N LEU A 13 -22.84 -10.07 -0.73
CA LEU A 13 -22.06 -8.86 -0.99
C LEU A 13 -22.60 -7.69 -0.18
N VAL A 14 -23.91 -7.41 -0.24
CA VAL A 14 -24.53 -6.32 0.50
C VAL A 14 -24.37 -6.51 2.02
N ARG A 15 -24.54 -7.74 2.51
CA ARG A 15 -24.30 -8.06 3.93
C ARG A 15 -22.85 -7.79 4.33
N HIS A 16 -21.88 -8.20 3.53
CA HIS A 16 -20.46 -7.97 3.81
C HIS A 16 -20.10 -6.49 3.81
N LEU A 17 -20.64 -5.71 2.87
CA LEU A 17 -20.49 -4.25 2.86
C LEU A 17 -21.05 -3.63 4.15
N GLY A 18 -22.23 -4.05 4.59
CA GLY A 18 -22.82 -3.57 5.85
C GLY A 18 -21.96 -3.89 7.08
N VAL A 19 -21.35 -5.08 7.14
CA VAL A 19 -20.43 -5.44 8.22
C VAL A 19 -19.17 -4.56 8.20
N ILE A 20 -18.60 -4.32 7.02
CA ILE A 20 -17.41 -3.47 6.85
C ILE A 20 -17.70 -2.03 7.27
N GLU A 21 -18.81 -1.44 6.82
CA GLU A 21 -19.19 -0.08 7.20
C GLU A 21 -19.51 0.04 8.69
N GLY A 22 -20.15 -0.97 9.28
CA GLY A 22 -20.38 -1.01 10.73
C GLY A 22 -19.07 -1.00 11.53
N ALA A 23 -18.08 -1.80 11.13
CA ALA A 23 -16.76 -1.82 11.77
C ALA A 23 -16.01 -0.50 11.58
N ARG A 24 -16.07 0.08 10.37
CA ARG A 24 -15.46 1.38 10.07
C ARG A 24 -16.03 2.51 10.93
N ALA A 25 -17.35 2.57 11.08
CA ALA A 25 -18.03 3.60 11.88
C ALA A 25 -17.59 3.57 13.36
N VAL A 26 -17.34 2.38 13.92
CA VAL A 26 -16.82 2.23 15.28
C VAL A 26 -15.39 2.79 15.38
N ILE A 27 -14.53 2.50 14.40
CA ILE A 27 -13.14 2.98 14.38
C ILE A 27 -13.09 4.50 14.22
N GLU A 28 -13.96 5.08 13.40
CA GLU A 28 -13.99 6.51 13.08
C GLU A 28 -14.26 7.40 14.30
N VAL A 29 -15.04 6.92 15.27
CA VAL A 29 -15.36 7.65 16.52
C VAL A 29 -14.49 7.24 17.70
N LEU A 30 -13.56 6.30 17.53
CA LEU A 30 -12.72 5.80 18.61
C LEU A 30 -11.66 6.84 18.99
N PRO A 31 -11.64 7.35 20.23
CA PRO A 31 -10.61 8.29 20.65
C PRO A 31 -9.28 7.56 20.85
N LEU A 32 -8.39 7.66 19.86
CA LEU A 32 -7.03 7.12 19.92
C LEU A 32 -6.00 8.25 20.09
N PRO A 33 -5.03 8.12 21.00
CA PRO A 33 -3.90 9.05 21.07
C PRO A 33 -3.16 9.10 19.72
N PRO A 34 -2.73 10.29 19.26
CA PRO A 34 -2.08 10.45 17.95
C PRO A 34 -0.91 9.48 17.71
N ASP A 35 -0.04 9.29 18.71
CA ASP A 35 1.10 8.38 18.62
C ASP A 35 0.69 6.92 18.42
N THR A 36 -0.44 6.52 19.01
CA THR A 36 -0.99 5.16 18.84
C THR A 36 -1.52 4.98 17.43
N THR A 37 -2.24 5.96 16.89
CA THR A 37 -2.72 5.94 15.51
C THR A 37 -1.57 5.86 14.51
N LEU A 38 -0.52 6.67 14.69
CA LEU A 38 0.67 6.64 13.84
C LEU A 38 1.36 5.27 13.86
N ARG A 39 1.55 4.69 15.05
CA ARG A 39 2.13 3.34 15.18
C ARG A 39 1.28 2.28 14.49
N LEU A 40 -0.05 2.31 14.69
CA LEU A 40 -0.96 1.35 14.06
C LEU A 40 -0.94 1.45 12.53
N ARG A 41 -0.90 2.68 11.97
CA ARG A 41 -0.77 2.91 10.53
C ARG A 41 0.55 2.36 9.99
N HIS A 42 1.67 2.69 10.65
CA HIS A 42 2.99 2.18 10.27
C HIS A 42 3.02 0.65 10.25
N ASP A 43 2.50 0.00 11.30
CA ASP A 43 2.43 -1.46 11.37
C ASP A 43 1.52 -2.06 10.29
N ALA A 44 0.42 -1.39 9.95
CA ALA A 44 -0.49 -1.81 8.88
C ALA A 44 0.18 -1.73 7.50
N LEU A 45 0.89 -0.64 7.20
CA LEU A 45 1.67 -0.49 5.97
C LEU A 45 2.77 -1.55 5.87
N GLN A 46 3.37 -1.92 7.00
CA GLN A 46 4.45 -2.90 7.02
C GLN A 46 3.93 -4.30 6.71
N ARG A 47 2.79 -4.66 7.33
CA ARG A 47 2.08 -5.90 7.03
C ARG A 47 1.61 -5.95 5.58
N SER A 48 1.03 -4.86 5.08
CA SER A 48 0.60 -4.74 3.68
C SER A 48 1.77 -4.95 2.72
N THR A 49 2.88 -4.25 2.94
CA THR A 49 4.10 -4.39 2.13
C THR A 49 4.61 -5.82 2.10
N ARG A 50 4.72 -6.47 3.27
CA ARG A 50 5.14 -7.87 3.36
C ARG A 50 4.19 -8.79 2.61
N SER A 51 2.90 -8.70 2.88
CA SER A 51 1.89 -9.59 2.27
C SER A 51 1.86 -9.44 0.75
N SER A 52 1.87 -8.21 0.24
CA SER A 52 1.84 -7.97 -1.20
C SER A 52 3.09 -8.47 -1.90
N THR A 53 4.28 -8.16 -1.39
CA THR A 53 5.54 -8.66 -1.98
C THR A 53 5.68 -10.18 -1.86
N GLN A 54 5.20 -10.77 -0.76
CA GLN A 54 5.20 -12.23 -0.57
C GLN A 54 4.30 -12.96 -1.59
N ILE A 55 3.14 -12.39 -1.94
CA ILE A 55 2.25 -12.95 -2.97
C ILE A 55 2.98 -13.04 -4.33
N GLU A 56 3.84 -12.06 -4.63
CA GLU A 56 4.65 -12.02 -5.85
C GLU A 56 5.95 -12.87 -5.75
N GLY A 57 6.15 -13.58 -4.65
CA GLY A 57 7.28 -14.51 -4.45
C GLY A 57 8.50 -13.92 -3.74
N ASN A 58 8.39 -12.73 -3.14
CA ASN A 58 9.47 -12.17 -2.34
C ASN A 58 9.72 -13.02 -1.08
N PRO A 59 10.95 -13.49 -0.83
CA PRO A 59 11.24 -14.47 0.22
C PRO A 59 11.46 -13.85 1.60
N LEU A 60 11.43 -12.52 1.74
CA LEU A 60 11.79 -11.86 2.99
C LEU A 60 10.78 -12.13 4.11
N ASP A 61 11.29 -12.47 5.29
CA ASP A 61 10.49 -12.58 6.49
C ASP A 61 10.15 -11.20 7.08
N GLU A 62 9.36 -11.17 8.15
CA GLU A 62 8.92 -9.93 8.77
C GLU A 62 10.08 -9.08 9.33
N VAL A 63 11.13 -9.73 9.85
CA VAL A 63 12.29 -9.04 10.43
C VAL A 63 13.14 -8.41 9.32
N ALA A 64 13.32 -9.13 8.21
CA ALA A 64 14.03 -8.66 7.03
C ALA A 64 13.27 -7.51 6.34
N VAL A 65 11.94 -7.60 6.21
CA VAL A 65 11.10 -6.50 5.70
C VAL A 65 11.25 -5.25 6.55
N ARG A 66 11.15 -5.38 7.88
CA ARG A 66 11.39 -4.26 8.82
C ARG A 66 12.74 -3.61 8.63
N ARG A 67 13.78 -4.43 8.53
CA ARG A 67 15.16 -3.96 8.31
C ARG A 67 15.30 -3.26 6.96
N ALA A 68 14.68 -3.79 5.91
CA ALA A 68 14.72 -3.21 4.57
C ALA A 68 14.05 -1.83 4.54
N ILE A 69 12.90 -1.67 5.21
CA ILE A 69 12.18 -0.39 5.34
C ILE A 69 12.98 0.62 6.17
N ALA A 70 13.57 0.19 7.29
CA ALA A 70 14.33 1.07 8.18
C ALA A 70 15.66 1.58 7.59
N ARG A 71 16.20 0.92 6.56
CA ARG A 71 17.44 1.35 5.89
C ARG A 71 17.16 2.53 4.97
N SER A 72 17.88 3.63 5.18
CA SER A 72 17.79 4.84 4.36
C SER A 72 18.58 4.76 3.05
N ASP A 73 19.55 3.85 2.96
CA ASP A 73 20.36 3.67 1.75
C ASP A 73 19.67 2.75 0.74
N ARG A 74 20.04 2.90 -0.54
CA ARG A 74 19.54 2.06 -1.64
C ARG A 74 20.39 0.80 -1.82
N THR A 75 21.05 0.35 -0.75
CA THR A 75 21.89 -0.84 -0.80
C THR A 75 21.10 -2.08 -0.37
N GLY A 76 21.54 -3.26 -0.80
CA GLY A 76 20.89 -4.52 -0.46
C GLY A 76 20.49 -5.35 -1.67
N SER A 77 19.81 -6.46 -1.41
CA SER A 77 19.36 -7.39 -2.43
C SER A 77 18.19 -6.82 -3.24
N ASP A 78 17.91 -7.43 -4.40
CA ASP A 78 16.73 -7.08 -5.20
C ASP A 78 15.42 -7.27 -4.41
N ALA A 79 15.37 -8.27 -3.53
CA ALA A 79 14.22 -8.52 -2.65
C ALA A 79 14.03 -7.41 -1.61
N GLU A 80 15.12 -6.90 -1.01
CA GLU A 80 15.06 -5.75 -0.10
C GLU A 80 14.66 -4.48 -0.86
N GLN A 81 15.14 -4.32 -2.10
CA GLN A 81 14.78 -3.18 -2.95
C GLN A 81 13.31 -3.18 -3.35
N GLU A 82 12.75 -4.34 -3.69
CA GLU A 82 11.33 -4.51 -3.99
C GLU A 82 10.45 -4.12 -2.80
N VAL A 83 10.80 -4.58 -1.59
CA VAL A 83 10.11 -4.19 -0.35
C VAL A 83 10.14 -2.68 -0.14
N ARG A 84 11.31 -2.05 -0.29
CA ARG A 84 11.43 -0.58 -0.18
C ARG A 84 10.62 0.16 -1.23
N ASN A 85 10.61 -0.33 -2.46
CA ASN A 85 9.85 0.28 -3.55
C ASN A 85 8.35 0.20 -3.28
N TYR A 86 7.86 -0.96 -2.86
CA TYR A 86 6.45 -1.15 -2.53
C TYR A 86 6.02 -0.28 -1.35
N TRP A 87 6.83 -0.22 -0.29
CA TRP A 87 6.61 0.68 0.84
C TRP A 87 6.48 2.14 0.41
N ARG A 88 7.41 2.63 -0.43
CA ARG A 88 7.38 4.00 -0.97
C ARG A 88 6.16 4.25 -1.86
N ALA A 89 5.71 3.23 -2.59
CA ALA A 89 4.51 3.35 -3.41
C ALA A 89 3.25 3.48 -2.53
N LEU A 90 3.16 2.74 -1.42
CA LEU A 90 2.08 2.89 -0.46
C LEU A 90 2.08 4.28 0.19
N ASP A 91 3.26 4.75 0.62
CA ASP A 91 3.42 6.09 1.20
C ASP A 91 2.94 7.18 0.22
N ARG A 92 3.32 7.05 -1.05
CA ARG A 92 2.86 7.94 -2.14
C ARG A 92 1.34 7.88 -2.36
N VAL A 93 0.71 6.72 -2.16
CA VAL A 93 -0.76 6.57 -2.22
C VAL A 93 -1.43 7.31 -1.08
N GLU A 94 -0.90 7.22 0.14
CA GLU A 94 -1.41 7.95 1.31
C GLU A 94 -1.34 9.47 1.07
N GLU A 95 -0.19 10.00 0.63
CA GLU A 95 -0.04 11.43 0.28
C GLU A 95 -1.06 11.89 -0.78
N PHE A 96 -1.32 11.04 -1.79
CA PHE A 96 -2.26 11.35 -2.86
C PHE A 96 -3.71 11.34 -2.38
N ALA A 97 -4.05 10.42 -1.48
CA ALA A 97 -5.36 10.30 -0.86
C ALA A 97 -5.64 11.49 0.07
N GLU A 98 -4.66 11.90 0.88
CA GLU A 98 -4.76 13.07 1.76
C GLU A 98 -4.97 14.36 0.96
N ALA A 99 -4.32 14.48 -0.21
CA ALA A 99 -4.50 15.60 -1.13
C ALA A 99 -5.79 15.51 -1.97
N GLN A 100 -6.59 14.46 -1.81
CA GLN A 100 -7.84 14.20 -2.54
C GLN A 100 -7.70 14.30 -4.07
N ILE A 101 -6.54 13.91 -4.60
CA ILE A 101 -6.28 14.02 -6.04
C ILE A 101 -7.07 12.91 -6.77
N PRO A 102 -7.73 13.20 -7.90
CA PRO A 102 -8.42 12.17 -8.68
C PRO A 102 -7.46 11.11 -9.23
N ILE A 103 -7.86 9.84 -9.23
CA ILE A 103 -7.06 8.78 -9.86
C ILE A 103 -6.98 9.03 -11.36
N THR A 104 -5.75 9.19 -11.86
CA THR A 104 -5.45 9.39 -13.29
C THR A 104 -4.46 8.34 -13.79
N GLU A 105 -4.41 8.15 -15.11
CA GLU A 105 -3.39 7.31 -15.73
C GLU A 105 -1.96 7.76 -15.39
N ALA A 106 -1.74 9.08 -15.31
CA ALA A 106 -0.45 9.65 -14.91
C ALA A 106 -0.04 9.20 -13.50
N PHE A 107 -0.98 9.21 -12.55
CA PHE A 107 -0.75 8.71 -11.20
C PHE A 107 -0.46 7.20 -11.17
N ILE A 108 -1.21 6.40 -11.93
CA ILE A 108 -0.96 4.95 -12.04
C ILE A 108 0.45 4.66 -12.59
N LYS A 109 0.87 5.41 -13.63
CA LYS A 109 2.22 5.31 -14.21
C LYS A 109 3.30 5.74 -13.21
N GLU A 110 3.05 6.78 -12.42
CA GLU A 110 3.95 7.21 -11.35
C GLU A 110 4.15 6.10 -10.31
N LEU A 111 3.06 5.51 -9.80
CA LEU A 111 3.13 4.39 -8.85
C LEU A 111 3.87 3.19 -9.44
N HIS A 112 3.57 2.81 -10.68
CA HIS A 112 4.25 1.72 -11.37
C HIS A 112 5.76 1.96 -11.46
N ARG A 113 6.17 3.19 -11.79
CA ARG A 113 7.58 3.57 -11.80
C ARG A 113 8.22 3.41 -10.42
N ILE A 114 7.54 3.80 -9.34
CA ILE A 114 8.07 3.63 -7.98
C ILE A 114 8.28 2.15 -7.65
N VAL A 115 7.31 1.29 -7.97
CA VAL A 115 7.35 -0.15 -7.66
C VAL A 115 8.44 -0.88 -8.45
N ILE A 116 8.53 -0.64 -9.76
CA ILE A 116 9.39 -1.43 -10.68
C ILE A 116 10.86 -0.99 -10.68
N VAL A 117 11.21 0.17 -10.15
CA VAL A 117 12.60 0.68 -10.21
C VAL A 117 13.57 -0.24 -9.43
N ARG A 118 14.21 -1.15 -10.15
CA ARG A 118 15.43 -1.84 -9.75
C ARG A 118 16.62 -0.90 -10.06
N GLY A 119 17.65 -0.85 -9.20
CA GLY A 119 18.64 0.23 -9.15
C GLY A 119 19.33 0.66 -10.46
N ARG A 120 19.82 1.92 -10.47
CA ARG A 120 20.47 2.71 -11.56
C ARG A 120 19.83 2.60 -12.95
N GLY A 121 18.59 3.10 -13.07
CA GLY A 121 18.13 3.66 -14.34
C GLY A 121 18.95 4.91 -14.67
N ARG A 122 19.51 4.96 -15.88
CA ARG A 122 20.28 6.09 -16.43
C ARG A 122 19.47 7.38 -16.30
N SER A 123 20.12 8.44 -15.84
CA SER A 123 19.67 9.80 -16.15
C SER A 123 19.81 9.97 -17.65
N ASN A 124 18.70 9.94 -18.38
CA ASN A 124 18.47 10.70 -19.61
C ASN A 124 17.00 10.66 -19.98
#